data_AF-A0A971D3J7-F1
#
_entry.id   AF-A0A971D3J7-F1
#
_cell.length_a   1.000
_cell.length_b   1.000
_cell.length_c   1.000
_cell.angle_alpha   90.00
_cell.angle_beta   90.00
_cell.angle_gamma   90.00
#
_symmetry.space_group_name_H-M   'P 1'
#
loop_
_entity.id
_entity.type
_entity.pdbx_description
1 polymer ?
#
loop_
_entity_poly.entity_id
_entity_poly.type
_entity_poly.pdbx_seq_one_letter_code
_entity_poly.pdbx_strand_id
1 'polypeptide(L)'
;MLFAERGYTAVSVREIAAAAGVSHALVHRYLGGKKEVYRAVLSRDEDTIRDTAAGEEDLLQATRLMLREAWEKERTYVRLLAHSALHGLPFDRTIGHFPATERLIELAAATVPAGETSDPAGPEPRFVVISLVAMLFGWAAARDWLLAAAGLQDMSEEEHFAAFERVVLDIERLYFPSPEAPGGS
;
A
#
# COMPACT_ATOMS: atom_id res chain seq x y z
N MET A 1 12.89 5.82 -9.63
CA MET A 1 12.83 4.78 -10.70
C MET A 1 12.13 5.39 -11.91
N LEU A 2 12.65 5.23 -13.13
CA LEU A 2 12.15 5.92 -14.34
C LEU A 2 10.62 5.84 -14.54
N PHE A 3 9.98 4.72 -14.22
CA PHE A 3 8.53 4.59 -14.34
C PHE A 3 7.73 5.50 -13.41
N ALA A 4 8.23 5.78 -12.20
CA ALA A 4 7.52 6.65 -11.25
C ALA A 4 7.58 8.13 -11.66
N GLU A 5 8.63 8.52 -12.37
CA GLU A 5 8.81 9.91 -12.84
C GLU A 5 8.06 10.18 -14.15
N ARG A 6 8.02 9.20 -15.07
CA ARG A 6 7.53 9.40 -16.44
C ARG A 6 6.31 8.54 -16.80
N GLY A 7 5.85 7.71 -15.87
CA GLY A 7 4.76 6.76 -16.10
C GLY A 7 5.21 5.49 -16.82
N TYR A 8 4.35 4.47 -16.79
CA TYR A 8 4.61 3.18 -17.41
C TYR A 8 4.84 3.32 -18.92
N THR A 9 3.98 4.05 -19.65
CA THR A 9 4.00 4.12 -21.12
C THR A 9 5.26 4.78 -21.69
N ALA A 10 5.80 5.81 -21.03
CA ALA A 10 6.90 6.62 -21.56
C ALA A 10 8.30 5.99 -21.43
N VAL A 11 8.47 4.91 -20.66
CA VAL A 11 9.79 4.32 -20.36
C VAL A 11 9.98 2.99 -21.08
N SER A 12 11.09 2.81 -21.79
CA SER A 12 11.48 1.55 -22.42
C SER A 12 12.38 0.69 -21.54
N VAL A 13 12.39 -0.63 -21.76
CA VAL A 13 13.31 -1.58 -21.08
C VAL A 13 14.78 -1.21 -21.33
N ARG A 14 15.06 -0.64 -22.51
CA ARG A 14 16.41 -0.18 -22.87
C ARG A 14 16.87 1.01 -22.01
N GLU A 15 15.99 1.97 -21.73
CA GLU A 15 16.30 3.09 -20.84
C GLU A 15 16.50 2.62 -19.40
N ILE A 16 15.72 1.64 -18.94
CA ILE A 16 15.89 1.03 -17.62
C ILE A 16 17.24 0.32 -17.53
N ALA A 17 17.59 -0.48 -18.54
CA ALA A 17 18.88 -1.17 -18.60
C ALA A 17 20.06 -0.19 -18.57
N ALA A 18 19.96 0.90 -19.34
CA ALA A 18 20.95 1.97 -19.36
C ALA A 18 21.09 2.67 -18.00
N ALA A 19 19.97 2.99 -17.34
CA ALA A 19 19.98 3.61 -16.01
C ALA A 19 20.52 2.67 -14.91
N ALA A 20 20.31 1.36 -15.05
CA ALA A 20 20.81 0.35 -14.12
C ALA A 20 22.23 -0.13 -14.42
N GLY A 21 22.89 0.39 -15.47
CA GLY A 21 24.25 0.01 -15.85
C GLY A 21 24.38 -1.44 -16.35
N VAL A 22 23.29 -2.05 -16.82
CA VAL A 22 23.24 -3.44 -17.29
C VAL A 22 22.90 -3.52 -18.78
N SER A 23 23.25 -4.63 -19.43
CA SER A 23 22.90 -4.82 -20.85
C SER A 23 21.41 -5.14 -21.02
N HIS A 24 20.82 -4.67 -22.12
CA HIS A 24 19.42 -4.98 -22.47
C HIS A 24 19.16 -6.49 -22.58
N ALA A 25 20.14 -7.25 -23.08
CA ALA A 25 20.07 -8.71 -23.15
C ALA A 25 20.01 -9.36 -21.75
N LEU A 26 20.71 -8.80 -20.76
CA LEU A 26 20.65 -9.26 -19.37
C LEU A 26 19.26 -9.03 -18.78
N VAL A 27 18.70 -7.82 -18.95
CA VAL A 27 17.35 -7.50 -18.46
C VAL A 27 16.31 -8.42 -19.10
N HIS A 28 16.36 -8.60 -20.41
CA HIS A 28 15.43 -9.50 -21.11
C HIS A 28 15.59 -10.97 -20.67
N ARG A 29 16.80 -11.42 -20.34
CA ARG A 29 17.07 -12.79 -19.89
C ARG A 29 16.56 -13.07 -18.47
N TYR A 30 16.71 -12.11 -17.54
CA TYR A 30 16.36 -12.31 -16.12
C TYR A 30 14.96 -11.82 -15.76
N LEU A 31 14.53 -10.70 -16.34
CA LEU A 31 13.27 -10.05 -16.01
C LEU A 31 12.26 -10.14 -17.15
N GLY A 32 12.67 -10.42 -18.39
CA GLY A 32 11.74 -10.48 -19.52
C GLY A 32 11.40 -9.09 -20.09
N GLY A 33 10.13 -8.85 -20.39
CA GLY A 33 9.65 -7.64 -21.02
C GLY A 33 9.40 -6.49 -20.05
N LYS A 34 8.95 -5.36 -20.59
CA LYS A 34 8.59 -4.14 -19.82
C LYS A 34 7.60 -4.42 -18.70
N LYS A 35 6.63 -5.30 -18.96
CA LYS A 35 5.58 -5.69 -18.01
C LYS A 35 6.15 -6.53 -16.87
N GLU A 36 7.06 -7.45 -17.16
CA GLU A 36 7.65 -8.33 -16.15
C GLU A 36 8.68 -7.58 -15.28
N VAL A 37 9.48 -6.67 -15.86
CA VAL A 37 10.32 -5.73 -15.10
C VAL A 37 9.47 -4.88 -14.16
N TYR A 38 8.37 -4.35 -14.67
CA TYR A 38 7.44 -3.55 -13.90
C TYR A 38 6.82 -4.33 -12.73
N ARG A 39 6.33 -5.55 -12.99
CA ARG A 39 5.80 -6.45 -11.96
C ARG A 39 6.84 -6.78 -10.90
N ALA A 40 8.06 -7.13 -11.31
CA ALA A 40 9.12 -7.54 -10.38
C ALA A 40 9.49 -6.44 -9.38
N VAL A 41 9.50 -5.18 -9.83
CA VAL A 41 9.72 -4.04 -8.91
C VAL A 41 8.55 -3.92 -7.95
N LEU A 42 7.32 -3.93 -8.46
CA LEU A 42 6.15 -3.74 -7.61
C LEU A 42 6.00 -4.86 -6.58
N SER A 43 6.20 -6.12 -6.98
CA SER A 43 6.18 -7.27 -6.06
C SER A 43 7.23 -7.15 -4.97
N ARG A 44 8.45 -6.70 -5.30
CA ARG A 44 9.51 -6.51 -4.30
C ARG A 44 9.12 -5.49 -3.23
N ASP A 45 8.53 -4.37 -3.64
CA ASP A 45 8.13 -3.33 -2.69
C ASP A 45 6.95 -3.79 -1.83
N GLU A 46 5.94 -4.51 -2.38
CA GLU A 46 4.91 -5.18 -1.57
C GLU A 46 5.48 -6.17 -0.56
N ASP A 47 6.41 -7.03 -0.99
CA ASP A 47 7.04 -8.00 -0.11
C ASP A 47 7.79 -7.30 1.02
N THR A 48 8.48 -6.20 0.72
CA THR A 48 9.18 -5.41 1.74
C THR A 48 8.22 -4.81 2.77
N ILE A 49 7.08 -4.26 2.31
CA ILE A 49 6.03 -3.71 3.18
C ILE A 49 5.41 -4.82 4.03
N ARG A 50 5.11 -5.97 3.43
CA ARG A 50 4.58 -7.13 4.18
C ARG A 50 5.56 -7.61 5.23
N ASP A 51 6.84 -7.71 4.87
CA ASP A 51 7.89 -8.28 5.72
C ASP A 51 8.21 -7.40 6.94
N THR A 52 7.89 -6.10 6.89
CA THR A 52 8.07 -5.19 8.04
C THR A 52 7.21 -5.58 9.25
N ALA A 53 6.15 -6.35 9.02
CA ALA A 53 5.24 -6.87 10.05
C ALA A 53 5.13 -8.41 10.02
N ALA A 54 6.13 -9.12 9.49
CA ALA A 54 6.08 -10.58 9.29
C ALA A 54 5.80 -11.40 10.55
N GLY A 55 6.16 -10.89 11.73
CA GLY A 55 5.93 -11.54 13.03
C GLY A 55 4.85 -10.87 13.88
N GLU A 56 4.13 -9.90 13.33
CA GLU A 56 3.09 -9.18 14.05
C GLU A 56 1.72 -9.84 13.79
N GLU A 57 0.99 -10.09 14.87
CA GLU A 57 -0.33 -10.73 14.87
C GLU A 57 -1.43 -9.76 15.32
N ASP A 58 -1.06 -8.64 15.96
CA ASP A 58 -1.99 -7.55 16.21
C ASP A 58 -2.19 -6.74 14.93
N LEU A 59 -3.43 -6.73 14.41
CA LEU A 59 -3.79 -6.01 13.20
C LEU A 59 -3.34 -4.55 13.25
N LEU A 60 -3.57 -3.87 14.37
CA LEU A 60 -3.28 -2.45 14.52
C LEU A 60 -1.79 -2.14 14.48
N GLN A 61 -0.96 -2.98 15.11
CA GLN A 61 0.49 -2.86 15.00
C GLN A 61 0.98 -3.22 13.60
N ALA A 62 0.44 -4.26 12.98
CA ALA A 62 0.81 -4.62 11.62
C ALA A 62 0.48 -3.48 10.63
N THR A 63 -0.72 -2.92 10.70
CA THR A 63 -1.12 -1.75 9.89
C THR A 63 -0.20 -0.57 10.14
N ARG A 64 0.14 -0.25 11.39
CA ARG A 64 1.06 0.85 11.71
C ARG A 64 2.43 0.66 11.05
N LEU A 65 3.03 -0.52 11.21
CA LEU A 65 4.35 -0.84 10.65
C LEU A 65 4.34 -0.79 9.12
N MET A 66 3.36 -1.45 8.49
CA MET A 66 3.22 -1.48 7.04
C MET A 66 2.91 -0.10 6.47
N LEU A 67 2.07 0.70 7.13
CA LEU A 67 1.73 2.05 6.69
C LEU A 67 2.94 2.97 6.72
N ARG A 68 3.79 2.88 7.76
CA ARG A 68 5.03 3.65 7.84
C ARG A 68 6.00 3.29 6.71
N GLU A 69 6.23 2.00 6.47
CA GLU A 69 7.09 1.55 5.36
C GLU A 69 6.51 1.99 4.01
N ALA A 70 5.20 1.84 3.81
CA ALA A 70 4.52 2.28 2.59
C ALA A 70 4.60 3.80 2.38
N TRP A 71 4.60 4.58 3.47
CA TRP A 71 4.77 6.03 3.43
C TRP A 71 6.19 6.45 3.06
N GLU A 72 7.22 5.81 3.62
CA GLU A 72 8.60 6.09 3.25
C GLU A 72 8.89 5.72 1.78
N LYS A 73 8.22 4.67 1.29
CA LYS A 73 8.27 4.20 -0.10
C LYS A 73 7.32 4.95 -1.05
N GLU A 74 6.45 5.80 -0.51
CA GLU A 74 5.26 6.40 -1.16
C GLU A 74 5.57 7.05 -2.50
N ARG A 75 6.71 7.74 -2.59
CA ARG A 75 7.01 8.59 -3.76
C ARG A 75 7.21 7.82 -5.06
N THR A 76 7.64 6.56 -5.00
CA THR A 76 7.92 5.78 -6.21
C THR A 76 6.93 4.65 -6.41
N TYR A 77 6.59 3.91 -5.35
CA TYR A 77 5.80 2.69 -5.44
C TYR A 77 4.29 3.00 -5.52
N VAL A 78 3.76 3.72 -4.54
CA VAL A 78 2.32 4.01 -4.40
C VAL A 78 1.83 4.91 -5.55
N ARG A 79 2.62 5.92 -5.92
CA ARG A 79 2.31 6.77 -7.10
C ARG A 79 2.26 5.98 -8.39
N LEU A 80 3.13 4.99 -8.54
CA LEU A 80 3.21 4.17 -9.75
C LEU A 80 2.01 3.23 -9.88
N LEU A 81 1.56 2.67 -8.76
CA LEU A 81 0.30 1.94 -8.66
C LEU A 81 -0.92 2.80 -8.95
N ALA A 82 -1.03 3.96 -8.30
CA ALA A 82 -2.13 4.90 -8.53
C ALA A 82 -2.20 5.33 -9.99
N HIS A 83 -1.05 5.66 -10.60
CA HIS A 83 -0.97 5.99 -12.01
C HIS A 83 -1.42 4.81 -12.90
N SER A 84 -1.05 3.58 -12.56
CA SER A 84 -1.47 2.40 -13.31
C SER A 84 -2.96 2.12 -13.22
N ALA A 85 -3.56 2.30 -12.04
CA ALA A 85 -4.98 2.17 -11.82
C ALA A 85 -5.76 3.21 -12.65
N LEU A 86 -5.31 4.47 -12.66
CA LEU A 86 -5.95 5.55 -13.42
C LEU A 86 -5.80 5.40 -14.94
N HIS A 87 -4.74 4.76 -15.41
CA HIS A 87 -4.50 4.50 -16.84
C HIS A 87 -4.98 3.12 -17.32
N GLY A 88 -5.77 2.42 -16.50
CA GLY A 88 -6.50 1.23 -16.93
C GLY A 88 -5.63 -0.01 -17.16
N LEU A 89 -4.48 -0.13 -16.49
CA LEU A 89 -3.74 -1.38 -16.49
C LEU A 89 -4.53 -2.43 -15.69
N PRO A 90 -4.93 -3.57 -16.30
CA PRO A 90 -5.71 -4.59 -15.62
C PRO A 90 -4.98 -5.17 -14.40
N PHE A 91 -5.70 -5.44 -13.31
CA PHE A 91 -5.17 -5.97 -12.03
C PHE A 91 -4.28 -7.22 -12.18
N ASP A 92 -4.67 -8.15 -13.06
CA ASP A 92 -3.93 -9.37 -13.42
C ASP A 92 -2.62 -9.08 -14.18
N ARG A 93 -2.47 -7.86 -14.68
CA ARG A 93 -1.34 -7.42 -15.50
C ARG A 93 -0.35 -6.51 -14.76
N THR A 94 -0.67 -6.06 -13.54
CA THR A 94 0.17 -5.19 -12.69
C THR A 94 1.02 -6.01 -11.72
N ILE A 95 0.42 -6.65 -10.72
CA ILE A 95 1.11 -7.48 -9.71
C ILE A 95 0.40 -8.84 -9.56
N GLY A 96 -0.92 -8.87 -9.69
CA GLY A 96 -1.77 -10.04 -9.49
C GLY A 96 -2.00 -10.42 -8.01
N HIS A 97 -1.18 -9.89 -7.10
CA HIS A 97 -1.18 -10.18 -5.66
C HIS A 97 -0.71 -8.93 -4.92
N PHE A 98 -1.23 -8.68 -3.73
CA PHE A 98 -0.80 -7.58 -2.85
C PHE A 98 -0.46 -8.17 -1.48
N PRO A 99 0.71 -8.81 -1.31
CA PRO A 99 1.07 -9.52 -0.10
C PRO A 99 0.84 -8.74 1.21
N ALA A 100 1.09 -7.42 1.22
CA ALA A 100 0.84 -6.61 2.41
C ALA A 100 -0.66 -6.49 2.68
N THR A 101 -1.46 -6.19 1.66
CA THR A 101 -2.93 -6.08 1.77
C THR A 101 -3.56 -7.44 2.12
N GLU A 102 -3.07 -8.53 1.53
CA GLU A 102 -3.53 -9.89 1.81
C GLU A 102 -3.27 -10.28 3.26
N ARG A 103 -2.10 -9.91 3.82
CA ARG A 103 -1.78 -10.12 5.23
C ARG A 103 -2.68 -9.29 6.15
N LEU A 104 -2.95 -8.03 5.83
CA LEU A 104 -3.91 -7.22 6.60
C LEU A 104 -5.32 -7.79 6.56
N ILE A 105 -5.76 -8.32 5.42
CA ILE A 105 -7.05 -9.02 5.28
C ILE A 105 -7.09 -10.27 6.17
N GLU A 106 -6.03 -11.06 6.19
CA GLU A 106 -5.92 -12.25 7.04
C GLU A 106 -6.04 -11.89 8.52
N LEU A 107 -5.28 -10.89 8.97
CA LEU A 107 -5.31 -10.37 10.33
C LEU A 107 -6.70 -9.83 10.69
N ALA A 108 -7.31 -9.03 9.82
CA ALA A 108 -8.65 -8.51 10.01
C ALA A 108 -9.69 -9.62 10.12
N ALA A 109 -9.62 -10.65 9.28
CA ALA A 109 -10.52 -11.80 9.37
C ALA A 109 -10.37 -12.57 10.69
N ALA A 110 -9.15 -12.66 11.23
CA ALA A 110 -8.88 -13.33 12.50
C ALA A 110 -9.45 -12.58 13.72
N THR A 111 -9.72 -11.27 13.60
CA THR A 111 -10.36 -10.49 14.67
C THR A 111 -11.86 -10.76 14.81
N VAL A 112 -12.50 -11.35 13.79
CA VAL A 112 -13.92 -11.72 13.82
C VAL A 112 -14.04 -13.16 14.34
N PRO A 113 -14.61 -13.42 15.54
CA PRO A 113 -14.70 -14.76 16.09
C PRO A 113 -15.50 -15.70 15.17
N ALA A 114 -15.02 -16.93 14.98
CA ALA A 114 -15.73 -17.94 14.20
C ALA A 114 -17.09 -18.27 14.83
N GLY A 115 -18.17 -17.73 14.24
CA GLY A 115 -19.56 -17.96 14.69
C GLY A 115 -20.27 -16.73 15.25
N GLU A 116 -19.57 -15.64 15.51
CA GLU A 116 -20.17 -14.34 15.84
C GLU A 116 -19.95 -13.41 14.66
N THR A 117 -21.04 -13.01 13.99
CA THR A 117 -20.96 -11.84 13.12
C THR A 117 -20.81 -10.65 14.04
N SER A 118 -19.60 -10.07 14.11
CA SER A 118 -19.41 -8.69 14.57
C SER A 118 -20.31 -7.82 13.70
N ASP A 119 -21.50 -7.51 14.21
CA ASP A 119 -22.61 -6.87 13.49
C ASP A 119 -22.83 -7.39 12.04
N PRO A 120 -23.81 -8.28 11.79
CA PRO A 120 -24.10 -8.73 10.42
C PRO A 120 -24.53 -7.59 9.46
N ALA A 121 -24.78 -6.36 9.95
CA ALA A 121 -24.98 -5.17 9.13
C ALA A 121 -23.68 -4.38 8.84
N GLY A 122 -22.58 -4.71 9.52
CA GLY A 122 -21.27 -4.11 9.32
C GLY A 122 -20.63 -4.51 7.99
N PRO A 123 -19.69 -3.70 7.47
CA PRO A 123 -18.98 -4.02 6.24
C PRO A 123 -18.10 -5.26 6.40
N GLU A 124 -17.97 -6.05 5.32
CA GLU A 124 -17.03 -7.17 5.26
C GLU A 124 -15.60 -6.71 5.61
N PRO A 125 -14.83 -7.44 6.45
CA PRO A 125 -13.47 -7.03 6.86
C PRO A 125 -12.54 -6.70 5.69
N ARG A 126 -12.65 -7.48 4.60
CA ARG A 126 -11.91 -7.23 3.35
C ARG A 126 -12.23 -5.86 2.77
N PHE A 127 -13.49 -5.46 2.81
CA PHE A 127 -13.96 -4.19 2.30
C PHE A 127 -13.43 -3.01 3.14
N VAL A 128 -13.34 -3.18 4.47
CA VAL A 128 -12.72 -2.19 5.36
C VAL A 128 -11.24 -2.03 5.01
N VAL A 129 -10.47 -3.13 4.93
CA VAL A 129 -9.03 -3.09 4.62
C VAL A 129 -8.77 -2.42 3.27
N ILE A 130 -9.48 -2.79 2.20
CA ILE A 130 -9.28 -2.14 0.89
C ILE A 130 -9.69 -0.67 0.89
N SER A 131 -10.62 -0.26 1.76
CA SER A 131 -10.99 1.15 1.90
C SER A 131 -9.86 1.96 2.55
N LEU A 132 -9.19 1.40 3.56
CA LEU A 132 -7.99 2.00 4.17
C LEU A 132 -6.84 2.09 3.15
N VAL A 133 -6.61 1.04 2.36
CA VAL A 133 -5.62 1.05 1.28
C VAL A 133 -5.97 2.08 0.20
N ALA A 134 -7.25 2.23 -0.14
CA ALA A 134 -7.71 3.26 -1.07
C ALA A 134 -7.45 4.68 -0.55
N MET A 135 -7.57 4.91 0.76
CA MET A 135 -7.18 6.19 1.37
C MET A 135 -5.68 6.47 1.19
N LEU A 136 -4.81 5.47 1.35
CA LEU A 136 -3.37 5.60 1.09
C LEU A 136 -3.10 5.96 -0.38
N PHE A 137 -3.78 5.30 -1.33
CA PHE A 137 -3.62 5.63 -2.76
C PHE A 137 -4.14 7.02 -3.10
N GLY A 138 -5.29 7.41 -2.57
CA GLY A 138 -5.86 8.74 -2.75
C GLY A 138 -4.94 9.82 -2.19
N TRP A 139 -4.37 9.59 -1.01
CA TRP A 139 -3.38 10.47 -0.41
C TRP A 139 -2.14 10.59 -1.30
N ALA A 140 -1.47 9.48 -1.63
CA ALA A 140 -0.26 9.51 -2.45
C ALA A 140 -0.44 10.15 -3.84
N ALA A 141 -1.65 10.06 -4.41
CA ALA A 141 -1.96 10.64 -5.71
C ALA A 141 -2.26 12.14 -5.65
N ALA A 142 -2.90 12.62 -4.56
CA ALA A 142 -3.47 13.97 -4.49
C ALA A 142 -2.96 14.81 -3.31
N ARG A 143 -2.02 14.32 -2.51
CA ARG A 143 -1.49 14.97 -1.28
C ARG A 143 -1.26 16.46 -1.45
N ASP A 144 -0.39 16.86 -2.37
CA ASP A 144 0.00 18.27 -2.55
C ASP A 144 -1.22 19.16 -2.87
N TRP A 145 -2.15 18.64 -3.68
CA TRP A 145 -3.37 19.35 -4.05
C TRP A 145 -4.35 19.45 -2.87
N LEU A 146 -4.54 18.36 -2.12
CA LEU A 146 -5.42 18.31 -0.95
C LEU A 146 -4.92 19.22 0.17
N LEU A 147 -3.61 19.21 0.44
CA LEU A 147 -2.99 20.04 1.46
C LEU A 147 -3.11 21.53 1.13
N ALA A 148 -2.84 21.91 -0.13
CA ALA A 148 -3.02 23.28 -0.58
C ALA A 148 -4.49 23.72 -0.51
N ALA A 149 -5.43 22.86 -0.94
CA ALA A 149 -6.86 23.15 -0.89
C ALA A 149 -7.40 23.30 0.55
N ALA A 150 -6.82 22.56 1.50
CA ALA A 150 -7.16 22.63 2.92
C ALA A 150 -6.42 23.73 3.69
N GLY A 151 -5.44 24.41 3.08
CA GLY A 151 -4.58 25.38 3.76
C GLY A 151 -3.58 24.77 4.75
N LEU A 152 -3.19 23.51 4.52
CA LEU A 152 -2.30 22.72 5.38
C LEU A 152 -0.88 22.55 4.82
N GLN A 153 -0.53 23.28 3.75
CA GLN A 153 0.77 23.17 3.07
C GLN A 153 2.00 23.48 3.94
N ASP A 154 1.82 24.20 5.06
CA ASP A 154 2.92 24.65 5.93
C ASP A 154 3.37 23.59 6.94
N MET A 155 2.67 22.45 7.02
CA MET A 155 3.03 21.33 7.88
C MET A 155 4.22 20.53 7.29
N SER A 156 5.05 19.97 8.16
CA SER A 156 6.13 19.06 7.79
C SER A 156 5.63 17.71 7.27
N GLU A 157 6.48 16.93 6.59
CA GLU A 157 6.11 15.60 6.13
C GLU A 157 5.76 14.64 7.27
N GLU A 158 6.45 14.75 8.41
CA GLU A 158 6.17 13.93 9.59
C GLU A 158 4.81 14.29 10.22
N GLU A 159 4.45 15.58 10.26
CA GLU A 159 3.14 16.00 10.76
C GLU A 159 2.00 15.52 9.86
N HIS A 160 2.21 15.54 8.54
CA HIS A 160 1.28 14.95 7.59
C HIS A 160 1.10 13.44 7.82
N PHE A 161 2.22 12.72 7.97
CA PHE A 161 2.19 11.29 8.25
C PHE A 161 1.45 10.99 9.55
N ALA A 162 1.82 11.64 10.65
CA ALA A 162 1.23 11.40 11.96
C ALA A 162 -0.29 11.69 11.98
N ALA A 163 -0.74 12.73 11.27
CA ALA A 163 -2.16 13.03 11.12
C ALA A 163 -2.89 11.95 10.29
N PHE A 164 -2.30 11.54 9.15
CA PHE A 164 -2.87 10.50 8.29
C PHE A 164 -2.92 9.14 8.99
N GLU A 165 -1.80 8.71 9.60
CA GLU A 165 -1.68 7.49 10.41
C GLU A 165 -2.75 7.44 11.49
N ARG A 166 -2.95 8.54 12.22
CA ARG A 166 -3.99 8.61 13.26
C ARG A 166 -5.37 8.36 12.68
N VAL A 167 -5.74 9.03 11.58
CA VAL A 167 -7.05 8.84 10.94
C VAL A 167 -7.24 7.40 10.48
N VAL A 168 -6.25 6.79 9.83
CA VAL A 168 -6.33 5.40 9.36
C VAL A 168 -6.51 4.44 10.53
N LEU A 169 -5.69 4.58 11.58
CA LEU A 169 -5.74 3.69 12.74
C LEU A 169 -7.01 3.89 13.59
N ASP A 170 -7.55 5.12 13.64
CA ASP A 170 -8.83 5.37 14.34
C ASP A 170 -10.01 4.73 13.60
N ILE A 171 -10.03 4.79 12.25
CA ILE A 171 -11.01 4.08 11.44
C ILE A 171 -10.85 2.57 11.60
N GLU A 172 -9.62 2.06 11.59
CA GLU A 172 -9.38 0.63 11.78
C GLU A 172 -9.90 0.13 13.13
N ARG A 173 -9.60 0.84 14.23
CA ARG A 173 -10.10 0.51 15.57
C ARG A 173 -11.62 0.53 15.67
N LEU A 174 -12.28 1.42 14.92
CA LEU A 174 -13.74 1.49 14.88
C LEU A 174 -14.36 0.17 14.36
N TYR A 175 -13.70 -0.49 13.40
CA TYR A 175 -14.19 -1.73 12.80
C TYR A 175 -13.57 -2.99 13.41
N PHE A 176 -12.37 -2.90 13.97
CA PHE A 176 -11.61 -4.00 14.56
C PHE A 176 -11.14 -3.62 15.98
N PRO A 177 -12.07 -3.53 16.95
CA PRO A 177 -11.69 -3.24 18.34
C PRO A 177 -10.85 -4.40 18.89
N SER A 178 -9.73 -4.09 19.55
CA SER A 178 -9.00 -5.10 20.30
C SER A 178 -9.91 -5.70 21.39
N PRO A 179 -9.81 -7.00 21.67
CA PRO A 179 -10.48 -7.56 22.84
C PRO A 179 -9.97 -6.82 24.07
N GLU A 180 -10.85 -6.09 24.77
CA GLU A 180 -10.48 -5.40 26.00
C GLU A 180 -9.82 -6.41 26.96
N ALA A 181 -8.67 -6.04 27.53
CA ALA A 181 -8.20 -6.71 28.74
C ALA A 181 -9.35 -6.60 29.76
N PRO A 182 -9.80 -7.72 30.37
CA PRO A 182 -10.96 -7.70 31.24
C PRO A 182 -10.76 -6.64 32.31
N GLY A 183 -11.70 -5.69 32.36
CA GLY A 183 -11.64 -4.53 33.24
C GLY A 183 -11.29 -4.94 34.66
N GLY A 184 -10.19 -4.38 35.17
CA GLY A 184 -9.79 -4.51 36.56
C GLY A 184 -10.94 -4.07 37.46
N SER A 185 -11.52 -5.05 38.15
CA SER A 185 -12.45 -4.84 39.26
C SER A 185 -11.69 -4.49 40.52
#